data_AF-A0A3C1GDC2-F1
#
_entry.id   AF-A0A3C1GDC2-F1
#
_cell.length_a   1.000
_cell.length_b   1.000
_cell.length_c   1.000
_cell.angle_alpha   90.00
_cell.angle_beta   90.00
_cell.angle_gamma   90.00
#
_symmetry.space_group_name_H-M   'P 1'
#
loop_
_entity.id
_entity.type
_entity.pdbx_description
1 polymer ?
#
loop_
_entity_poly.entity_id
_entity_poly.type
_entity_poly.pdbx_seq_one_letter_code
_entity_poly.pdbx_strand_id
1 'polypeptide(L)' 'VTITYRKVELDKCSACGGLWFDCGELDQVLAQGEGSGFLGGLKKIFG' A
#
# COMPACT_ATOMS: atom_id res chain seq x y z
N VAL A 1 -4.89 -3.89 11.63
CA VAL A 1 -6.16 -3.27 11.21
C VAL A 1 -6.17 -3.31 9.71
N THR A 2 -7.06 -4.10 9.14
CA THR A 2 -7.10 -4.29 7.69
C THR A 2 -7.86 -3.13 7.05
N ILE A 3 -7.26 -2.52 6.03
CA ILE A 3 -7.84 -1.44 5.24
C ILE A 3 -7.86 -1.85 3.77
N THR A 4 -8.90 -1.49 3.05
CA THR A 4 -8.95 -1.76 1.60
C THR A 4 -8.42 -0.56 0.84
N TYR A 5 -7.30 -0.72 0.13
CA TYR A 5 -6.70 0.29 -0.74
C TYR A 5 -6.76 -0.16 -2.19
N ARG A 6 -7.54 0.55 -3.02
CA ARG A 6 -7.70 0.26 -4.46
C ARG A 6 -7.97 -1.23 -4.78
N LYS A 7 -8.86 -1.83 -3.99
CA LYS A 7 -9.25 -3.26 -4.06
C LYS A 7 -8.18 -4.27 -3.62
N VAL A 8 -7.11 -3.80 -2.97
CA VAL A 8 -6.14 -4.64 -2.26
C VAL A 8 -6.39 -4.50 -0.76
N GLU A 9 -6.42 -5.60 -0.03
CA GLU A 9 -6.53 -5.59 1.43
C GLU A 9 -5.13 -5.36 2.01
N LEU A 10 -4.96 -4.41 2.92
CA LEU A 10 -3.66 -4.08 3.49
C LEU A 10 -3.75 -4.05 5.01
N ASP A 11 -2.77 -4.62 5.68
CA ASP A 11 -2.75 -4.60 7.14
C ASP A 11 -1.97 -3.40 7.68
N LYS A 12 -2.70 -2.50 8.33
CA LYS A 12 -2.13 -1.34 9.02
C LYS A 12 -1.96 -1.63 10.51
N CYS A 13 -0.77 -1.38 11.03
CA CYS A 13 -0.50 -1.34 12.45
C CYS A 13 -1.16 -0.09 13.06
N SER A 14 -2.04 -0.28 14.04
CA SER A 14 -2.73 0.82 14.74
C SER A 14 -1.82 1.62 15.68
N ALA A 15 -0.67 1.05 16.09
CA ALA A 15 0.24 1.69 17.03
C ALA A 15 1.28 2.59 16.35
N CYS A 16 1.89 2.15 15.24
CA CYS A 16 2.95 2.89 14.55
C CYS A 16 2.57 3.38 13.16
N GLY A 17 1.42 2.95 12.62
CA GLY A 17 0.99 3.31 11.26
C GLY A 17 1.71 2.55 10.14
N GLY A 18 2.58 1.59 10.45
CA GLY A 18 3.23 0.72 9.48
C GLY A 18 2.23 -0.15 8.71
N LEU A 19 2.61 -0.56 7.50
CA LEU A 19 1.78 -1.37 6.62
C LEU A 19 2.47 -2.68 6.27
N TRP A 20 1.70 -3.75 6.27
CA TRP A 20 2.07 -5.08 5.83
C TRP A 20 1.28 -5.44 4.57
N PHE A 21 1.97 -6.15 3.68
CA PHE A 21 1.46 -6.60 2.40
C PHE A 21 1.64 -8.11 2.35
N ASP A 22 0.62 -8.83 1.93
CA ASP A 22 0.77 -10.23 1.59
C ASP A 22 1.48 -10.40 0.25
N CYS A 23 1.91 -11.63 -0.03
CA CYS A 23 2.65 -11.93 -1.25
C CYS A 23 1.87 -11.50 -2.50
N GLY A 24 2.46 -10.59 -3.29
CA GLY A 24 1.89 -10.09 -4.54
C GLY A 24 0.91 -8.92 -4.40
N GLU A 25 0.51 -8.54 -3.18
CA GLU A 25 -0.33 -7.35 -2.97
C GLU A 25 0.43 -6.06 -3.24
N LEU A 26 1.71 -6.02 -2.85
CA LEU A 26 2.60 -4.90 -3.15
C LEU A 26 2.70 -4.67 -4.67
N ASP A 27 2.87 -5.73 -5.46
CA ASP A 27 2.92 -5.64 -6.92
C ASP A 27 1.59 -5.13 -7.51
N GLN A 28 0.45 -5.54 -6.96
CA GLN A 28 -0.86 -5.03 -7.38
C GLN A 28 -1.01 -3.52 -7.10
N VAL A 29 -0.56 -3.08 -5.92
CA VAL A 29 -0.57 -1.66 -5.54
C VAL A 29 0.36 -0.84 -6.43
N LEU A 30 1.56 -1.38 -6.74
CA LEU A 30 2.55 -0.73 -7.60
C LEU A 30 2.13 -0.69 -9.06
N ALA A 31 1.51 -1.76 -9.58
CA ALA A 31 1.02 -1.83 -10.96
C ALA A 31 -0.09 -0.80 -11.23
N GLN A 32 -0.87 -0.44 -10.21
CA GLN A 32 -1.91 0.58 -10.32
C GLN A 32 -1.37 2.02 -10.18
N GLY A 33 -0.09 2.18 -9.85
CA GLY A 33 0.59 3.45 -9.65
C GLY A 33 1.16 4.03 -10.94
N GLU A 34 0.35 4.26 -11.96
CA GLU A 34 0.83 4.95 -13.17
C GLU A 34 1.13 6.43 -12.86
N GLY A 35 2.40 6.82 -13.00
CA GLY A 35 2.79 8.22 -13.22
C GLY A 35 3.80 8.87 -12.27
N SER A 36 4.34 8.21 -11.23
CA SER A 36 5.38 8.84 -10.38
C SER A 36 6.29 7.87 -9.61
N GLY A 37 6.77 6.81 -10.25
CA GLY A 37 7.79 5.92 -9.68
C GLY A 37 7.38 5.18 -8.40
N PHE A 38 8.25 4.26 -7.95
CA PHE A 38 8.05 3.42 -6.76
C PHE A 38 7.69 4.24 -5.50
N LEU A 39 8.30 5.42 -5.34
CA LEU A 39 8.08 6.29 -4.19
C LEU A 39 6.77 7.09 -4.26
N GLY A 40 6.23 7.36 -5.45
CA GLY A 40 4.98 8.13 -5.60
C GLY A 40 3.74 7.36 -5.15
N GLY A 41 3.75 6.04 -5.35
CA GLY A 41 2.74 5.14 -4.78
C GLY A 41 2.84 5.08 -3.26
N LEU A 42 4.05 4.89 -2.73
CA LEU A 42 4.29 4.79 -1.29
C LEU A 42 4.00 6.11 -0.56
N LYS A 43 4.29 7.28 -1.15
CA LYS A 43 4.00 8.57 -0.51
C LYS A 43 2.49 8.81 -0.28
N LYS A 44 1.60 8.17 -1.06
CA LYS A 44 0.14 8.24 -0.87
C LYS A 44 -0.39 7.25 0.17
N ILE A 45 0.45 6.32 0.60
CA ILE A 45 0.10 5.22 1.49
C ILE A 45 0.69 5.46 2.89
N PHE A 46 1.93 5.97 2.93
CA PHE A 46 2.70 6.25 4.14
C PHE A 46 2.77 7.74 4.49
N GLY A 47 2.25 8.63 3.63
CA GLY A 47 2.26 10.09 3.81
C GLY A 47 0.86 10.67 3.96
#